data_AF-A0A8J7Z741-F1
#
_entry.id   AF-A0A8J7Z741-F1
#
_cell.length_a   1.000
_cell.length_b   1.000
_cell.length_c   1.000
_cell.angle_alpha   90.00
_cell.angle_beta   90.00
_cell.angle_gamma   90.00
#
_symmetry.space_group_name_H-M   'P 1'
#
loop_
_entity.id
_entity.type
_entity.pdbx_description
1 polymer ?
#
loop_
_entity_poly.entity_id
_entity_poly.type
_entity_poly.pdbx_seq_one_letter_code
_entity_poly.pdbx_strand_id
1 'polypeptide(L)'
;MIDRILISLAKTKFSSKIKFDKFLIDVPNAYFQEYYQIKRSNINSSILILSILISLLIATITIFFDIFLAFLIFIVICLSSILFLIRRIRKKYMTLISEVERFADLICREMLLVISATHSIPIVIEYLSQGSYPIISPMLKDMIKKMNIGISPVDLLEKFAYDQPSETIKEFLLEIIIPYSKGNFVIKNTMNFETQWHVRKRFDTYLAQLEGKTSIFLAITTIIPITISMLLVMLGHINMNLVIFLPLVFFVFDLIAVEIFNSGKIKLLGG
;
A
#
# COMPACT_ATOMS: atom_id res chain seq x y z
N MET A 1 16.59 -0.41 11.50
CA MET A 1 17.94 -0.64 10.94
C MET A 1 17.91 -0.85 9.43
N ILE A 2 17.18 -1.85 8.91
CA ILE A 2 17.07 -2.13 7.46
C ILE A 2 16.63 -0.91 6.64
N ASP A 3 15.65 -0.14 7.11
CA ASP A 3 15.17 1.05 6.40
C ASP A 3 16.28 2.12 6.24
N ARG A 4 17.15 2.28 7.25
CA ARG A 4 18.27 3.24 7.17
C ARG A 4 19.30 2.81 6.14
N ILE A 5 19.57 1.50 6.04
CA ILE A 5 20.48 0.93 5.04
C ILE A 5 19.91 1.15 3.63
N LEU A 6 18.62 0.88 3.44
CA LEU A 6 17.95 1.06 2.15
C LEU A 6 17.93 2.53 1.71
N ILE A 7 17.64 3.46 2.63
CA ILE A 7 17.68 4.91 2.37
C ILE A 7 19.11 5.37 2.05
N SER A 8 20.11 4.88 2.81
CA SER A 8 21.52 5.16 2.56
C SER A 8 21.94 4.74 1.16
N LEU A 9 21.62 3.50 0.76
CA LEU A 9 21.87 2.99 -0.58
C LEU A 9 21.14 3.80 -1.65
N ALA A 10 19.89 4.20 -1.39
CA ALA A 10 19.08 4.98 -2.33
C ALA A 10 19.62 6.40 -2.56
N LYS A 11 20.41 6.95 -1.63
CA LYS A 11 21.11 8.23 -1.80
C LYS A 11 22.41 8.11 -2.61
N THR A 12 22.94 6.92 -2.82
CA THR A 12 24.19 6.74 -3.57
C THR A 12 24.01 7.01 -5.07
N LYS A 13 25.07 7.46 -5.75
CA LYS A 13 25.04 7.64 -7.22
C LYS A 13 24.79 6.33 -7.98
N PHE A 14 25.08 5.17 -7.37
CA PHE A 14 24.92 3.87 -8.00
C PHE A 14 23.45 3.51 -8.23
N SER A 15 22.57 3.80 -7.24
CA SER A 15 21.13 3.57 -7.34
C SER A 15 20.47 4.42 -8.43
N SER A 16 20.98 5.63 -8.66
CA SER A 16 20.45 6.56 -9.68
C SER A 16 20.72 6.12 -11.13
N LYS A 17 21.70 5.24 -11.36
CA LYS A 17 22.02 4.71 -12.70
C LYS A 17 21.08 3.59 -13.12
N ILE A 18 20.60 2.78 -12.17
CA ILE A 18 19.67 1.69 -12.43
C ILE A 18 18.25 2.26 -12.40
N LYS A 19 17.68 2.55 -13.57
CA LYS A 19 16.29 3.00 -13.68
C LYS A 19 15.37 1.78 -13.63
N PHE A 20 14.89 1.46 -12.43
CA PHE A 20 13.84 0.45 -12.25
C PHE A 20 12.65 1.08 -11.54
N ASP A 21 11.50 1.17 -12.21
CA ASP A 21 10.29 1.81 -11.65
C ASP A 21 9.08 0.87 -11.59
N LYS A 22 9.27 -0.43 -11.77
CA LYS A 22 8.16 -1.39 -11.76
C LYS A 22 7.69 -1.75 -10.34
N PHE A 23 8.54 -1.62 -9.33
CA PHE A 23 8.18 -1.89 -7.94
C PHE A 23 7.49 -0.67 -7.32
N LEU A 24 6.59 -0.91 -6.36
CA LEU A 24 5.92 0.15 -5.59
C LEU A 24 5.16 1.18 -6.46
N ILE A 25 4.71 0.80 -7.66
CA ILE A 25 3.94 1.69 -8.55
C ILE A 25 2.68 2.22 -7.85
N ASP A 26 2.07 1.38 -7.02
CA ASP A 26 0.89 1.65 -6.21
C ASP A 26 1.11 2.68 -5.09
N VAL A 27 2.37 2.95 -4.73
CA VAL A 27 2.72 3.99 -3.76
C VAL A 27 3.11 5.27 -4.52
N PRO A 28 2.45 6.41 -4.24
CA PRO A 28 2.71 7.66 -4.94
C PRO A 28 4.13 8.15 -4.68
N ASN A 29 4.75 8.75 -5.70
CA ASN A 29 6.11 9.27 -5.58
C ASN A 29 6.21 10.41 -4.54
N ALA A 30 5.12 11.15 -4.32
CA ALA A 30 5.02 12.20 -3.30
C ALA A 30 5.34 11.67 -1.89
N TYR A 31 4.82 10.48 -1.54
CA TYR A 31 5.11 9.85 -0.25
C TYR A 31 6.62 9.62 -0.04
N PHE A 32 7.33 9.18 -1.08
CA PHE A 32 8.77 8.95 -0.98
C PHE A 32 9.58 10.24 -0.87
N GLN A 33 9.14 11.29 -1.55
CA GLN A 33 9.76 12.61 -1.47
C GLN A 33 9.57 13.25 -0.10
N GLU A 34 8.37 13.15 0.47
CA GLU A 34 8.03 13.73 1.77
C GLU A 34 8.74 13.01 2.92
N TYR A 35 8.66 11.68 2.98
CA TYR A 35 9.19 10.90 4.11
C TYR A 35 10.67 10.56 4.00
N TYR A 36 11.20 10.40 2.78
CA TYR A 36 12.56 9.93 2.56
C TYR A 36 13.44 10.92 1.77
N GLN A 37 12.88 12.00 1.22
CA GLN A 37 13.58 12.97 0.36
C GLN A 37 14.23 12.32 -0.88
N ILE A 38 13.67 11.20 -1.35
CA ILE A 38 14.24 10.39 -2.43
C ILE A 38 13.13 10.02 -3.42
N LYS A 39 13.48 9.91 -4.71
CA LYS A 39 12.56 9.43 -5.76
C LYS A 39 12.31 7.93 -5.63
N ARG A 40 11.08 7.48 -5.90
CA ARG A 40 10.70 6.05 -5.92
C ARG A 40 11.66 5.16 -6.71
N SER A 41 12.11 5.62 -7.87
CA SER A 41 13.05 4.89 -8.73
C SER A 41 14.34 4.46 -8.01
N ASN A 42 14.85 5.32 -7.12
CA ASN A 42 16.12 5.06 -6.41
C ASN A 42 15.92 4.07 -5.26
N ILE A 43 14.73 4.05 -4.68
CA ILE A 43 14.36 3.08 -3.64
C ILE A 43 14.20 1.70 -4.29
N ASN A 44 13.52 1.63 -5.43
CA ASN A 44 13.36 0.41 -6.21
C ASN A 44 14.70 -0.20 -6.65
N SER A 45 15.63 0.64 -7.13
CA SER A 45 16.98 0.16 -7.48
C SER A 45 17.76 -0.30 -6.25
N SER A 46 17.58 0.35 -5.11
CA SER A 46 18.22 -0.08 -3.85
C SER A 46 17.69 -1.41 -3.33
N ILE A 47 16.39 -1.69 -3.50
CA ILE A 47 15.80 -2.99 -3.21
C ILE A 47 16.47 -4.08 -4.06
N LEU A 48 16.64 -3.84 -5.35
CA LEU A 48 17.32 -4.78 -6.26
C LEU A 48 18.78 -5.00 -5.88
N ILE A 49 19.53 -3.93 -5.62
CA ILE A 49 20.95 -4.04 -5.25
C ILE A 49 21.10 -4.82 -3.95
N LEU A 50 20.32 -4.48 -2.93
CA LEU A 50 20.41 -5.11 -1.61
C LEU A 50 19.99 -6.59 -1.66
N SER A 51 18.95 -6.92 -2.43
CA SER A 51 18.53 -8.32 -2.62
C SER A 51 19.58 -9.16 -3.35
N ILE A 52 20.19 -8.61 -4.41
CA ILE A 52 21.29 -9.29 -5.13
C ILE A 52 22.51 -9.48 -4.21
N LEU A 53 22.85 -8.49 -3.38
CA LEU A 53 23.98 -8.61 -2.44
C LEU A 53 23.73 -9.71 -1.40
N ILE A 54 22.53 -9.77 -0.82
CA ILE A 54 22.16 -10.81 0.14
C ILE A 54 22.17 -12.18 -0.52
N SER A 55 21.58 -12.31 -1.71
CA SER A 55 21.54 -13.59 -2.42
C SER A 55 22.94 -14.05 -2.83
N LEU A 56 23.81 -13.14 -3.27
CA LEU A 56 25.18 -13.46 -3.65
C LEU A 56 26.01 -13.90 -2.44
N LEU A 57 25.88 -13.24 -1.29
CA LEU A 57 26.55 -13.65 -0.05
C LEU A 57 26.16 -15.07 0.34
N ILE A 58 24.85 -15.40 0.31
CA ILE A 58 24.40 -16.74 0.67
C ILE A 58 24.81 -17.78 -0.38
N ALA A 59 24.78 -17.42 -1.67
CA ALA A 59 25.26 -18.29 -2.75
C ALA A 59 26.75 -18.63 -2.61
N THR A 60 27.59 -17.67 -2.20
CA THR A 60 29.03 -17.95 -2.00
C THR A 60 29.30 -19.00 -0.93
N ILE A 61 28.44 -19.07 0.09
CA ILE A 61 28.54 -20.10 1.14
C ILE A 61 28.07 -21.46 0.63
N THR A 62 27.05 -21.50 -0.23
CA THR A 62 26.47 -22.75 -0.73
C THR A 62 27.22 -23.35 -1.91
N ILE A 63 28.03 -22.58 -2.63
CA ILE A 63 28.89 -23.05 -3.73
C ILE A 63 29.83 -24.19 -3.29
N PHE A 64 30.24 -24.23 -2.02
CA PHE A 64 31.09 -25.31 -1.49
C PHE A 64 30.43 -26.69 -1.49
N PHE A 65 29.09 -26.75 -1.53
CA PHE A 65 28.35 -28.02 -1.50
C PHE A 65 27.99 -28.50 -2.90
N ASP A 66 27.31 -27.67 -3.67
CA ASP A 66 26.85 -28.00 -5.03
C ASP A 66 26.52 -26.70 -5.80
N ILE A 67 27.04 -26.57 -7.02
CA ILE A 67 26.91 -25.36 -7.84
C ILE A 67 25.46 -25.15 -8.32
N PHE A 68 24.75 -26.25 -8.62
CA PHE A 68 23.37 -26.20 -9.09
C PHE A 68 22.43 -25.83 -7.94
N LEU A 69 22.67 -26.41 -6.76
CA LEU A 69 21.96 -26.06 -5.53
C LEU A 69 22.20 -24.58 -5.16
N ALA A 70 23.44 -24.11 -5.28
CA ALA A 70 23.78 -22.72 -4.99
C ALA A 70 23.04 -21.73 -5.91
N PHE A 71 22.92 -22.05 -7.21
CA PHE A 71 22.17 -21.23 -8.16
C PHE A 71 20.67 -21.17 -7.85
N LEU A 72 20.05 -22.30 -7.48
CA LEU A 72 18.65 -22.35 -7.08
C LEU A 72 18.40 -21.53 -5.79
N ILE A 73 19.26 -21.70 -4.79
CA ILE A 73 19.18 -20.95 -3.53
C ILE A 73 19.35 -19.44 -3.78
N PHE A 74 20.25 -19.06 -4.69
CA PHE A 74 20.41 -17.65 -5.10
C PHE A 74 19.10 -17.05 -5.62
N ILE A 75 18.42 -17.74 -6.53
CA ILE A 75 17.15 -17.27 -7.12
C ILE A 75 16.09 -17.10 -6.03
N VAL A 76 15.93 -18.11 -5.19
CA VAL A 76 14.91 -18.13 -4.13
C VAL A 76 15.13 -16.99 -3.13
N ILE A 77 16.37 -16.81 -2.66
CA ILE A 77 16.70 -15.76 -1.71
C ILE A 77 16.58 -14.38 -2.33
N CYS A 78 16.99 -14.22 -3.59
CA CYS A 78 16.86 -12.95 -4.30
C CYS A 78 15.38 -12.54 -4.39
N LEU A 79 14.52 -13.44 -4.86
CA LEU A 79 13.07 -13.21 -4.93
C LEU A 79 12.47 -12.94 -3.54
N SER A 80 12.80 -13.76 -2.55
CA SER A 80 12.32 -13.61 -1.17
C SER A 80 12.70 -12.25 -0.58
N SER A 81 13.95 -11.82 -0.77
CA SER A 81 14.44 -10.53 -0.29
C SER A 81 13.76 -9.36 -0.99
N ILE A 82 13.51 -9.45 -2.31
CA ILE A 82 12.76 -8.41 -3.04
C ILE A 82 11.36 -8.26 -2.45
N LEU A 83 10.63 -9.36 -2.34
CA LEU A 83 9.26 -9.38 -1.82
C LEU A 83 9.19 -8.85 -0.38
N PHE A 84 10.12 -9.29 0.48
CA PHE A 84 10.19 -8.85 1.87
C PHE A 84 10.37 -7.33 2.00
N LEU A 85 11.29 -6.74 1.23
CA LEU A 85 11.57 -5.31 1.29
C LEU A 85 10.42 -4.46 0.73
N ILE A 86 9.83 -4.88 -0.40
CA ILE A 86 8.65 -4.23 -0.98
C ILE A 86 7.51 -4.23 0.04
N ARG A 87 7.19 -5.39 0.62
CA ARG A 87 6.13 -5.54 1.61
C ARG A 87 6.34 -4.65 2.82
N ARG A 88 7.58 -4.54 3.30
CA ARG A 88 7.92 -3.70 4.45
C ARG A 88 7.64 -2.22 4.21
N ILE A 89 8.01 -1.70 3.04
CA ILE A 89 7.75 -0.29 2.67
C ILE A 89 6.25 -0.06 2.50
N ARG A 90 5.58 -0.97 1.79
CA ARG A 90 4.14 -0.91 1.55
C ARG A 90 3.33 -0.94 2.83
N LYS A 91 3.72 -1.79 3.79
CA LYS A 91 3.06 -1.89 5.10
C LYS A 91 3.05 -0.54 5.81
N LYS A 92 4.16 0.21 5.79
CA LYS A 92 4.21 1.55 6.40
C LYS A 92 3.27 2.55 5.74
N TYR A 93 3.20 2.51 4.41
CA TYR A 93 2.27 3.37 3.67
C TYR A 93 0.81 3.00 3.98
N MET A 94 0.50 1.71 4.00
CA MET A 94 -0.85 1.21 4.32
C MET A 94 -1.25 1.48 5.77
N THR A 95 -0.32 1.47 6.73
CA THR A 95 -0.64 1.86 8.11
C THR A 95 -1.06 3.32 8.20
N LEU A 96 -0.40 4.21 7.45
CA LEU A 96 -0.80 5.63 7.40
C LEU A 96 -2.19 5.80 6.79
N ILE A 97 -2.47 5.13 5.67
CA ILE A 97 -3.83 5.13 5.07
C ILE A 97 -4.85 4.62 6.08
N SER A 98 -4.58 3.50 6.75
CA SER A 98 -5.49 2.89 7.72
C SER A 98 -5.75 3.80 8.93
N GLU A 99 -4.77 4.57 9.37
CA GLU A 99 -4.96 5.55 10.44
C GLU A 99 -5.89 6.68 10.02
N VAL A 100 -5.79 7.16 8.78
CA VAL A 100 -6.71 8.16 8.22
C VAL A 100 -8.11 7.59 8.03
N GLU A 101 -8.22 6.41 7.39
CA GLU A 101 -9.51 5.74 7.13
C GLU A 101 -10.27 5.43 8.41
N ARG A 102 -9.58 5.09 9.51
CA ARG A 102 -10.23 4.85 10.81
C ARG A 102 -11.06 6.04 11.29
N PHE A 103 -10.62 7.25 10.97
CA PHE A 103 -11.33 8.48 11.35
C PHE A 103 -12.14 9.08 10.20
N ALA A 104 -12.13 8.49 9.01
CA ALA A 104 -12.76 9.06 7.82
C ALA A 104 -14.26 9.32 8.02
N ASP A 105 -15.00 8.32 8.52
CA ASP A 105 -16.45 8.46 8.73
C ASP A 105 -16.78 9.57 9.74
N LEU A 106 -16.04 9.63 10.85
CA LEU A 106 -16.21 10.66 11.87
C LEU A 106 -15.92 12.06 11.29
N ILE A 107 -14.82 12.21 10.55
CA ILE A 107 -14.43 13.47 9.93
C ILE A 107 -15.49 13.91 8.92
N CYS A 108 -15.93 13.03 8.02
CA CYS A 108 -16.97 13.34 7.03
C CYS A 108 -18.27 13.79 7.71
N ARG A 109 -18.67 13.11 8.79
CA ARG A 109 -19.88 13.45 9.55
C ARG A 109 -19.75 14.80 10.26
N GLU A 110 -18.62 15.08 10.89
CA GLU A 110 -18.36 16.38 11.52
C GLU A 110 -18.31 17.50 10.49
N MET A 111 -17.71 17.27 9.32
CA MET A 111 -17.74 18.23 8.20
C MET A 111 -19.17 18.55 7.79
N LEU A 112 -20.01 17.54 7.54
CA LEU A 112 -21.42 17.76 7.20
C LEU A 112 -22.15 18.56 8.27
N LEU A 113 -21.94 18.22 9.54
CA LEU A 113 -22.58 18.89 10.65
C LEU A 113 -22.20 20.38 10.70
N VAL A 114 -20.90 20.68 10.68
CA VAL A 114 -20.42 22.08 10.76
C VAL A 114 -20.82 22.86 9.51
N ILE A 115 -20.77 22.25 8.32
CA ILE A 115 -21.23 22.88 7.07
C ILE A 115 -22.72 23.18 7.14
N SER A 116 -23.55 22.23 7.57
CA SER A 116 -25.00 22.43 7.67
C SER A 116 -25.39 23.52 8.67
N ALA A 117 -24.60 23.70 9.73
CA ALA A 117 -24.84 24.72 10.74
C ALA A 117 -24.34 26.10 10.32
N THR A 118 -23.14 26.18 9.71
CA THR A 118 -22.42 27.46 9.51
C THR A 118 -22.39 27.94 8.06
N HIS A 119 -22.67 27.06 7.09
CA HIS A 119 -22.59 27.33 5.66
C HIS A 119 -21.21 27.88 5.22
N SER A 120 -20.13 27.62 5.98
CA SER A 120 -18.82 28.24 5.79
C SER A 120 -17.70 27.19 5.82
N ILE A 121 -17.05 26.98 4.67
CA ILE A 121 -15.89 26.07 4.53
C ILE A 121 -14.71 26.49 5.43
N PRO A 122 -14.34 27.79 5.56
CA PRO A 122 -13.30 28.20 6.50
C PRO A 122 -13.52 27.72 7.94
N ILE A 123 -14.75 27.83 8.45
CA ILE A 123 -15.09 27.43 9.82
C ILE A 123 -14.96 25.91 9.99
N VAL A 124 -15.27 25.15 8.95
CA VAL A 124 -15.14 23.69 8.94
C VAL A 124 -13.69 23.26 9.00
N ILE A 125 -12.83 23.90 8.21
CA ILE A 125 -11.38 23.68 8.23
C ILE A 125 -10.83 24.02 9.62
N GLU A 126 -11.25 25.15 10.19
CA GLU A 126 -10.84 25.57 11.53
C GLU A 126 -11.26 24.57 12.61
N TYR A 127 -12.54 24.16 12.61
CA TYR A 127 -13.07 23.18 13.56
C TYR A 127 -12.31 21.85 13.52
N LEU A 128 -12.14 21.28 12.33
CA LEU A 128 -11.42 20.01 12.17
C LEU A 128 -9.92 20.12 12.50
N SER A 129 -9.31 21.29 12.30
CA SER A 129 -7.91 21.53 12.67
C SER A 129 -7.70 21.49 14.19
N GLN A 130 -8.72 21.83 14.98
CA GLN A 130 -8.71 21.76 16.44
C GLN A 130 -9.04 20.36 16.95
N GLY A 131 -9.59 19.49 16.10
CA GLY A 131 -9.83 18.09 16.40
C GLY A 131 -8.56 17.31 16.79
N SER A 132 -8.75 16.16 17.43
CA SER A 132 -7.67 15.26 17.83
C SER A 132 -7.38 14.20 16.76
N TYR A 133 -7.32 14.59 15.48
CA TYR A 133 -7.00 13.68 14.38
C TYR A 133 -5.49 13.65 14.13
N PRO A 134 -4.80 12.50 14.28
CA PRO A 134 -3.33 12.44 14.25
C PRO A 134 -2.70 12.97 12.96
N ILE A 135 -3.34 12.71 11.82
CA ILE A 135 -2.80 13.05 10.49
C ILE A 135 -3.52 14.26 9.90
N ILE A 136 -4.85 14.29 9.95
CA ILE A 136 -5.66 15.32 9.28
C ILE A 136 -5.58 16.67 9.98
N SER A 137 -5.67 16.74 11.31
CA SER A 137 -5.66 18.02 12.02
C SER A 137 -4.38 18.82 11.78
N PRO A 138 -3.16 18.24 11.81
CA PRO A 138 -1.94 18.94 11.40
C PRO A 138 -1.98 19.48 9.97
N MET A 139 -2.46 18.69 9.00
CA MET A 139 -2.56 19.14 7.60
C MET A 139 -3.53 20.32 7.44
N LEU A 140 -4.65 20.29 8.16
CA LEU A 140 -5.62 21.39 8.15
C LEU A 140 -5.07 22.65 8.85
N LYS A 141 -4.26 22.51 9.91
CA LYS A 141 -3.55 23.67 10.51
C LYS A 141 -2.63 24.35 9.50
N ASP A 142 -1.95 23.58 8.65
CA ASP A 142 -1.12 24.15 7.58
C ASP A 142 -1.97 24.78 6.47
N MET A 143 -3.18 24.28 6.21
CA MET A 143 -4.14 24.95 5.32
C MET A 143 -4.60 26.29 5.88
N ILE A 144 -4.87 26.40 7.18
CA ILE A 144 -5.25 27.67 7.83
C ILE A 144 -4.14 28.71 7.66
N LYS A 145 -2.87 28.33 7.81
CA LYS A 145 -1.75 29.24 7.53
C LYS A 145 -1.78 29.77 6.09
N LYS A 146 -2.09 28.90 5.11
CA LYS A 146 -2.22 29.29 3.69
C LYS A 146 -3.45 30.17 3.44
N MET A 147 -4.56 29.92 4.13
CA MET A 147 -5.75 30.77 4.08
C MET A 147 -5.47 32.18 4.61
N ASN A 148 -4.69 32.30 5.69
CA ASN A 148 -4.29 33.58 6.25
C ASN A 148 -3.41 34.43 5.31
N ILE A 149 -2.79 33.79 4.31
CA ILE A 149 -2.00 34.46 3.25
C ILE A 149 -2.91 34.91 2.08
N GLY A 150 -4.22 34.63 2.14
CA GLY A 150 -5.21 35.05 1.14
C GLY A 150 -5.52 34.00 0.07
N ILE A 151 -5.08 32.75 0.23
CA ILE A 151 -5.41 31.67 -0.72
C ILE A 151 -6.84 31.20 -0.47
N SER A 152 -7.62 31.02 -1.54
CA SER A 152 -9.01 30.54 -1.48
C SER A 152 -9.11 29.22 -0.70
N PRO A 153 -10.03 29.13 0.29
CA PRO A 153 -10.24 27.91 1.07
C PRO A 153 -10.75 26.75 0.21
N VAL A 154 -11.51 27.05 -0.85
CA VAL A 154 -12.04 26.04 -1.78
C VAL A 154 -10.90 25.42 -2.59
N ASP A 155 -9.98 26.24 -3.12
CA ASP A 155 -8.83 25.75 -3.89
C ASP A 155 -7.87 24.93 -3.03
N LEU A 156 -7.71 25.32 -1.76
CA LEU A 156 -6.90 24.56 -0.79
C LEU A 156 -7.56 23.23 -0.45
N LEU A 157 -8.88 23.21 -0.26
CA LEU A 157 -9.63 21.99 0.03
C LEU A 157 -9.65 21.04 -1.17
N GLU A 158 -9.73 21.58 -2.39
CA GLU A 158 -9.64 20.80 -3.62
C GLU A 158 -8.26 20.13 -3.76
N LYS A 159 -7.17 20.88 -3.55
CA LYS A 159 -5.81 20.30 -3.50
C LYS A 159 -5.67 19.27 -2.39
N PHE A 160 -6.17 19.57 -1.20
CA PHE A 160 -6.16 18.65 -0.06
C PHE A 160 -6.88 17.34 -0.38
N ALA A 161 -8.03 17.39 -1.07
CA ALA A 161 -8.78 16.20 -1.48
C ALA A 161 -7.99 15.33 -2.45
N TYR A 162 -7.27 15.91 -3.42
CA TYR A 162 -6.42 15.14 -4.33
C TYR A 162 -5.21 14.51 -3.64
N ASP A 163 -4.66 15.19 -2.63
CA ASP A 163 -3.53 14.73 -1.83
C ASP A 163 -3.94 13.76 -0.71
N GLN A 164 -5.26 13.54 -0.49
CA GLN A 164 -5.71 12.62 0.55
C GLN A 164 -5.38 11.17 0.22
N PRO A 165 -4.74 10.43 1.15
CA PRO A 165 -4.46 9.02 0.98
C PRO A 165 -5.71 8.14 1.17
N SER A 166 -6.74 8.66 1.87
CA SER A 166 -8.03 7.99 2.05
C SER A 166 -8.94 8.26 0.85
N GLU A 167 -9.38 7.18 0.18
CA GLU A 167 -10.36 7.28 -0.91
C GLU A 167 -11.72 7.76 -0.39
N THR A 168 -12.10 7.34 0.81
CA THR A 168 -13.38 7.75 1.44
C THR A 168 -13.47 9.27 1.61
N ILE A 169 -12.43 9.88 2.21
CA ILE A 169 -12.40 11.34 2.43
C ILE A 169 -12.26 12.07 1.10
N LYS A 170 -11.42 11.55 0.19
CA LYS A 170 -11.24 12.14 -1.14
C LYS A 170 -12.55 12.23 -1.91
N GLU A 171 -13.28 11.12 -2.04
CA GLU A 171 -14.57 11.08 -2.73
C GLU A 171 -15.57 12.00 -2.04
N PHE A 172 -15.66 11.95 -0.72
CA PHE A 172 -16.56 12.80 0.06
C PHE A 172 -16.31 14.30 -0.18
N LEU A 173 -15.04 14.73 -0.19
CA LEU A 173 -14.69 16.13 -0.46
C LEU A 173 -15.00 16.55 -1.90
N LEU A 174 -14.66 15.71 -2.88
CA LEU A 174 -14.84 16.00 -4.31
C LEU A 174 -16.30 15.96 -4.75
N GLU A 175 -17.10 15.04 -4.22
CA GLU A 175 -18.48 14.81 -4.66
C GLU A 175 -19.51 15.59 -3.84
N ILE A 176 -19.22 15.91 -2.59
CA ILE A 176 -20.20 16.55 -1.70
C ILE A 176 -19.76 17.96 -1.33
N ILE A 177 -18.59 18.12 -0.72
CA ILE A 177 -18.20 19.40 -0.11
C ILE A 177 -17.86 20.47 -1.15
N ILE A 178 -17.06 20.13 -2.16
CA ILE A 178 -16.67 21.09 -3.20
C ILE A 178 -17.87 21.51 -4.06
N PRO A 179 -18.74 20.61 -4.54
CA PRO A 179 -19.95 20.99 -5.27
C PRO A 179 -20.90 21.85 -4.43
N TYR A 180 -21.04 21.55 -3.13
CA TYR A 180 -21.80 22.39 -2.20
C TYR A 180 -21.22 23.81 -2.11
N SER A 181 -19.90 23.95 -1.95
CA SER A 181 -19.24 25.26 -1.89
C SER A 181 -19.39 26.08 -3.18
N LYS A 182 -19.52 25.42 -4.33
CA LYS A 182 -19.74 26.03 -5.65
C LYS A 182 -21.22 26.33 -5.92
N GLY A 183 -22.13 26.03 -4.98
CA GLY A 183 -23.58 26.25 -5.11
C GLY A 183 -24.30 25.24 -6.00
N ASN A 184 -23.61 24.17 -6.43
CA ASN A 184 -24.14 23.17 -7.35
C ASN A 184 -24.92 22.06 -6.63
N PHE A 185 -24.95 22.07 -5.29
CA PHE A 185 -25.50 20.99 -4.50
C PHE A 185 -26.19 21.52 -3.23
N VAL A 186 -27.33 20.93 -2.87
CA VAL A 186 -28.06 21.23 -1.62
C VAL A 186 -28.03 20.00 -0.73
N ILE A 187 -27.46 20.15 0.47
CA ILE A 187 -27.38 19.05 1.46
C ILE A 187 -28.79 18.73 1.96
N LYS A 188 -29.35 17.58 1.57
CA LYS A 188 -30.61 17.04 2.12
C LYS A 188 -30.30 16.08 3.28
N ASN A 189 -31.20 16.00 4.26
CA ASN A 189 -31.10 15.07 5.41
C ASN A 189 -30.93 13.58 5.00
N THR A 190 -31.25 13.21 3.76
CA THR A 190 -31.09 11.86 3.20
C THR A 190 -29.63 11.48 2.93
N MET A 191 -28.69 12.43 2.89
CA MET A 191 -27.27 12.16 2.60
C MET A 191 -26.58 11.33 3.68
N ASN A 192 -26.99 11.43 4.95
CA ASN A 192 -26.46 10.58 6.02
C ASN A 192 -26.77 9.08 5.80
N PHE A 193 -27.85 8.77 5.06
CA PHE A 193 -28.23 7.40 4.75
C PHE A 193 -27.46 6.88 3.52
N GLU A 194 -27.23 7.74 2.52
CA GLU A 194 -26.43 7.39 1.34
C GLU A 194 -24.95 7.14 1.71
N THR A 195 -24.36 7.98 2.58
CA THR A 195 -22.98 7.76 3.05
C THR A 195 -22.84 6.44 3.81
N GLN A 196 -23.78 6.12 4.70
CA GLN A 196 -23.82 4.82 5.38
C GLN A 196 -24.05 3.64 4.43
N TRP A 197 -24.89 3.81 3.41
CA TRP A 197 -25.12 2.80 2.38
C TRP A 197 -23.88 2.55 1.51
N HIS A 198 -23.15 3.60 1.14
CA HIS A 198 -21.88 3.49 0.41
C HIS A 198 -20.81 2.75 1.21
N VAL A 199 -20.73 3.00 2.53
CA VAL A 199 -19.84 2.25 3.44
C VAL A 199 -20.23 0.77 3.49
N ARG A 200 -21.53 0.44 3.61
CA ARG A 200 -22.02 -0.95 3.59
C ARG A 200 -21.71 -1.67 2.29
N LYS A 201 -22.00 -1.04 1.14
CA LYS A 201 -21.73 -1.61 -0.17
C LYS A 201 -20.23 -1.84 -0.38
N ARG A 202 -19.37 -0.91 0.07
CA ARG A 202 -17.93 -1.11 0.10
C ARG A 202 -17.56 -2.31 0.95
N PHE A 203 -18.12 -2.44 2.16
CA PHE A 203 -17.88 -3.59 3.04
C PHE A 203 -18.19 -4.93 2.35
N ASP A 204 -19.34 -5.05 1.70
CA ASP A 204 -19.72 -6.28 1.00
C ASP A 204 -18.76 -6.61 -0.14
N THR A 205 -18.36 -5.60 -0.93
CA THR A 205 -17.35 -5.80 -1.98
C THR A 205 -15.98 -6.18 -1.41
N TYR A 206 -15.57 -5.59 -0.28
CA TYR A 206 -14.33 -5.97 0.40
C TYR A 206 -14.38 -7.41 0.92
N LEU A 207 -15.53 -7.83 1.44
CA LEU A 207 -15.73 -9.19 1.96
C LEU A 207 -15.66 -10.21 0.83
N ALA A 208 -16.32 -9.95 -0.30
CA ALA A 208 -16.24 -10.78 -1.50
C ALA A 208 -14.81 -10.85 -2.07
N GLN A 209 -14.10 -9.71 -2.11
CA GLN A 209 -12.69 -9.69 -2.52
C GLN A 209 -11.79 -10.45 -1.55
N LEU A 210 -12.05 -10.37 -0.25
CA LEU A 210 -11.31 -11.09 0.77
C LEU A 210 -11.50 -12.59 0.59
N GLU A 211 -12.74 -13.05 0.41
CA GLU A 211 -13.07 -14.45 0.17
C GLU A 211 -12.36 -14.99 -1.08
N GLY A 212 -12.46 -14.28 -2.21
CA GLY A 212 -11.75 -14.64 -3.44
C GLY A 212 -10.23 -14.70 -3.26
N LYS A 213 -9.66 -13.73 -2.54
CA LYS A 213 -8.22 -13.71 -2.21
C LYS A 213 -7.82 -14.87 -1.30
N THR A 214 -8.63 -15.24 -0.31
CA THR A 214 -8.35 -16.38 0.57
C THR A 214 -8.39 -17.70 -0.19
N SER A 215 -9.31 -17.85 -1.15
CA SER A 215 -9.38 -19.03 -2.01
C SER A 215 -8.12 -19.18 -2.88
N ILE A 216 -7.67 -18.10 -3.53
CA ILE A 216 -6.42 -18.09 -4.30
C ILE A 216 -5.21 -18.37 -3.41
N PHE A 217 -5.16 -17.76 -2.23
CA PHE A 217 -4.10 -18.00 -1.25
C PHE A 217 -4.03 -19.48 -0.86
N LEU A 218 -5.17 -20.10 -0.55
CA LEU A 218 -5.25 -21.52 -0.22
C LEU A 218 -4.79 -22.39 -1.39
N ALA A 219 -5.20 -22.06 -2.62
CA ALA A 219 -4.78 -22.79 -3.82
C ALA A 219 -3.26 -22.77 -4.04
N ILE A 220 -2.61 -21.61 -3.87
CA ILE A 220 -1.16 -21.45 -4.07
C ILE A 220 -0.36 -22.07 -2.93
N THR A 221 -0.80 -21.93 -1.68
CA THR A 221 -0.05 -22.39 -0.49
C THR A 221 -0.25 -23.86 -0.16
N THR A 222 -1.39 -24.45 -0.53
CA THR A 222 -1.71 -25.84 -0.16
C THR A 222 -1.89 -26.74 -1.37
N ILE A 223 -2.81 -26.40 -2.29
CA ILE A 223 -3.21 -27.31 -3.38
C ILE A 223 -2.04 -27.54 -4.35
N ILE A 224 -1.38 -26.49 -4.82
CA ILE A 224 -0.25 -26.59 -5.76
C ILE A 224 0.94 -27.36 -5.14
N PRO A 225 1.42 -27.02 -3.93
CA PRO A 225 2.46 -27.77 -3.23
C PRO A 225 2.17 -29.27 -3.08
N ILE A 226 0.95 -29.62 -2.65
CA ILE A 226 0.55 -31.01 -2.44
C ILE A 226 0.50 -31.77 -3.76
N THR A 227 -0.11 -31.19 -4.80
CA THR A 227 -0.20 -31.82 -6.12
C THR A 227 1.16 -32.03 -6.77
N ILE A 228 2.06 -31.05 -6.68
CA ILE A 228 3.45 -31.20 -7.17
C ILE A 228 4.19 -32.28 -6.38
N SER A 229 4.03 -32.32 -5.05
CA SER A 229 4.66 -33.35 -4.21
C SER A 229 4.19 -34.75 -4.59
N MET A 230 2.87 -34.93 -4.75
CA MET A 230 2.30 -36.21 -5.18
C MET A 230 2.81 -36.61 -6.57
N LEU A 231 2.85 -35.67 -7.53
CA LEU A 231 3.39 -35.93 -8.87
C LEU A 231 4.85 -36.39 -8.82
N LEU A 232 5.69 -35.73 -8.03
CA LEU A 232 7.11 -36.08 -7.88
C LEU A 232 7.30 -37.48 -7.28
N VAL A 233 6.45 -37.84 -6.31
CA VAL A 233 6.42 -39.19 -5.72
C VAL A 233 6.02 -40.23 -6.77
N MET A 234 4.97 -39.97 -7.56
CA MET A 234 4.53 -40.88 -8.62
C MET A 234 5.57 -41.08 -9.73
N LEU A 235 6.35 -40.04 -10.06
CA LEU A 235 7.44 -40.12 -11.04
C LEU A 235 8.71 -40.77 -10.48
N GLY A 236 8.73 -41.19 -9.22
CA GLY A 236 9.86 -41.86 -8.58
C GLY A 236 11.09 -40.97 -8.38
N HIS A 237 10.95 -39.64 -8.49
CA HIS A 237 12.05 -38.68 -8.38
C HIS A 237 12.30 -38.25 -6.93
N ILE A 238 12.41 -39.20 -6.01
CA ILE A 238 12.70 -38.91 -4.59
C ILE A 238 14.22 -38.98 -4.38
N ASN A 239 14.93 -37.93 -4.80
CA ASN A 239 16.31 -37.70 -4.38
C ASN A 239 16.31 -36.95 -3.04
N MET A 240 17.22 -37.30 -2.12
CA MET A 240 17.44 -36.60 -0.84
C MET A 240 17.55 -35.07 -1.02
N ASN A 241 18.23 -34.63 -2.08
CA ASN A 241 18.40 -33.21 -2.41
C ASN A 241 17.06 -32.51 -2.74
N LEU A 242 16.12 -33.23 -3.36
CA LEU A 242 14.82 -32.70 -3.76
C LEU A 242 13.90 -32.55 -2.53
N VAL A 243 13.98 -33.48 -1.58
CA VAL A 243 13.26 -33.40 -0.29
C VAL A 243 13.72 -32.20 0.54
N ILE A 244 15.01 -31.89 0.56
CA ILE A 244 15.55 -30.72 1.26
C ILE A 244 15.13 -29.41 0.57
N PHE A 245 14.93 -29.42 -0.75
CA PHE A 245 14.59 -28.23 -1.53
C PHE A 245 13.09 -27.89 -1.51
N LEU A 246 12.23 -28.90 -1.35
CA LEU A 246 10.77 -28.78 -1.40
C LEU A 246 10.20 -27.76 -0.38
N PRO A 247 10.65 -27.72 0.90
CA PRO A 247 10.26 -26.67 1.85
C PRO A 247 10.65 -25.25 1.41
N LEU A 248 11.80 -25.11 0.75
CA LEU A 248 12.32 -23.81 0.32
C LEU A 248 11.50 -23.27 -0.86
N VAL A 249 11.05 -24.14 -1.76
CA VAL A 249 10.13 -23.81 -2.84
C VAL A 249 8.75 -23.42 -2.30
N PHE A 250 8.24 -24.14 -1.30
CA PHE A 250 6.96 -23.81 -0.66
C PHE A 250 7.01 -22.46 0.05
N PHE A 251 8.13 -22.15 0.71
CA PHE A 251 8.33 -20.83 1.29
C PHE A 251 8.26 -19.71 0.23
N VAL A 252 8.77 -19.94 -0.99
CA VAL A 252 8.63 -18.97 -2.08
C VAL A 252 7.19 -18.86 -2.56
N PHE A 253 6.49 -19.98 -2.72
CA PHE A 253 5.06 -19.95 -3.07
C PHE A 253 4.23 -19.22 -2.03
N ASP A 254 4.50 -19.43 -0.75
CA ASP A 254 3.84 -18.71 0.35
C ASP A 254 4.14 -17.20 0.25
N LEU A 255 5.39 -16.81 0.02
CA LEU A 255 5.74 -15.39 -0.14
C LEU A 255 5.08 -14.76 -1.37
N ILE A 256 5.00 -15.49 -2.48
CA ILE A 256 4.30 -15.04 -3.69
C ILE A 256 2.80 -14.91 -3.41
N ALA A 257 2.19 -15.90 -2.77
CA ALA A 257 0.78 -15.89 -2.41
C ALA A 257 0.43 -14.71 -1.50
N VAL A 258 1.28 -14.46 -0.49
CA VAL A 258 1.15 -13.30 0.40
C VAL A 258 1.30 -11.98 -0.36
N GLU A 259 2.24 -11.88 -1.30
CA GLU A 259 2.39 -10.65 -2.09
C GLU A 259 1.21 -10.45 -3.06
N ILE A 260 0.72 -11.50 -3.71
CA ILE A 260 -0.49 -11.45 -4.54
C ILE A 260 -1.67 -10.95 -3.71
N PHE A 261 -1.85 -11.49 -2.50
CA PHE A 261 -2.89 -11.08 -1.56
C PHE A 261 -2.76 -9.60 -1.16
N ASN A 262 -1.56 -9.16 -0.80
CA ASN A 262 -1.28 -7.77 -0.41
C ASN A 262 -1.29 -6.80 -1.60
N SER A 263 -1.14 -7.30 -2.83
CA SER A 263 -0.95 -6.45 -3.99
C SER A 263 -2.16 -5.61 -4.33
N GLY A 264 -3.34 -5.94 -3.82
CA GLY A 264 -4.59 -5.21 -4.09
C GLY A 264 -4.99 -5.20 -5.58
N LYS A 265 -4.19 -5.83 -6.46
CA LYS A 265 -4.30 -5.77 -7.93
C LYS A 265 -5.20 -6.84 -8.53
N ILE A 266 -5.97 -7.55 -7.72
CA ILE A 266 -6.94 -8.51 -8.24
C ILE A 266 -8.27 -7.77 -8.44
N LYS A 267 -8.35 -6.97 -9.51
CA LYS A 267 -9.62 -6.54 -10.11
C LYS A 267 -10.27 -7.67 -10.95
N LEU A 268 -9.87 -8.92 -10.71
CA LEU A 268 -10.00 -10.01 -11.68
C LEU A 268 -11.08 -11.06 -11.37
N LEU A 269 -11.90 -10.86 -10.36
CA LEU A 269 -13.10 -11.68 -10.16
C LEU A 269 -14.25 -10.73 -9.84
N GLY A 270 -15.18 -10.66 -10.79
CA GLY A 270 -16.16 -9.59 -10.96
C GLY A 270 -17.08 -9.34 -9.76
N GLY A 271 -17.45 -8.07 -9.67
CA GLY A 271 -18.42 -7.46 -8.75
C GLY A 271 -18.43 -5.96 -9.00
#